data_AF-A0A970JBK5-F1
#
_entry.id   AF-A0A970JBK5-F1
#
_cell.length_a   1.000
_cell.length_b   1.000
_cell.length_c   1.000
_cell.angle_alpha   90.00
_cell.angle_beta   90.00
_cell.angle_gamma   90.00
#
_symmetry.space_group_name_H-M   'P 1'
#
loop_
_entity.id
_entity.type
_entity.pdbx_description
1 polymer ?
#
loop_
_entity_poly.entity_id
_entity_poly.type
_entity_poly.pdbx_seq_one_letter_code
_entity_poly.pdbx_strand_id
1 'polypeptide(L)'
;MKIVELHFFSGRNIYSHRPVLKMLLDLEADAFYRTDADPDFVDRLLAVLPGLEEHKCSRRRRGGFLERVREGTYLGHVTEHVFLELQSLAGVGMEYGKTYTGPGTLVEIIAEYCCRQAAEILATAAVELVSAVLQKKQYNLQPVLAEAKKMAAFYLPGPSTQALLQAARERGIPYQLLDEGTSLYRLGTGKYQKRIQASISEDTGCIAVDIASNKHLTKKILARHGLPVPGGRVVRTAEEAIEAAGEVGFPVTVKPVDGNQGRGVSLNLQSPADVERAFALASAFSSSVLVESYLAGKHYRFLVVHGEVAAVAERLPAHVVGDGKRSIRQLIEEENKNPLRGEGHEKPLTKIPLDHLTAEALRRQGLTLETVVPAGAKIYVRENANLSTGG
;
A
#
# COMPACT_ATOMS: atom_id res chain seq x y z
N MET A 1 -1.91 16.52 30.18
CA MET A 1 -1.72 17.18 28.87
C MET A 1 -2.90 16.85 27.96
N LYS A 2 -3.39 17.85 27.21
CA LYS A 2 -4.58 17.73 26.37
C LYS A 2 -4.44 18.52 25.07
N ILE A 3 -4.78 17.90 23.95
CA ILE A 3 -4.87 18.61 22.66
C ILE A 3 -6.10 19.53 22.70
N VAL A 4 -5.87 20.83 22.53
CA VAL A 4 -6.93 21.86 22.44
C VAL A 4 -7.43 21.96 21.02
N GLU A 5 -6.53 21.96 20.04
CA GLU A 5 -6.85 22.11 18.62
C GLU A 5 -5.82 21.39 17.74
N LEU A 6 -6.30 20.73 16.68
CA LEU A 6 -5.49 20.31 15.55
C LEU A 6 -5.95 21.03 14.29
N HIS A 7 -5.03 21.75 13.64
CA HIS A 7 -5.30 22.46 12.40
C HIS A 7 -4.32 22.02 11.31
N PHE A 8 -4.84 21.67 10.14
CA PHE A 8 -4.04 21.11 9.04
C PHE A 8 -3.92 22.11 7.88
N PHE A 9 -2.69 22.47 7.54
CA PHE A 9 -2.38 23.28 6.36
C PHE A 9 -1.92 22.34 5.23
N SER A 10 -2.73 22.21 4.17
CA SER A 10 -2.48 21.27 3.06
C SER A 10 -1.48 21.77 2.01
N GLY A 11 -0.94 22.98 2.15
CA GLY A 11 -0.02 23.60 1.21
C GLY A 11 0.82 24.70 1.85
N ARG A 12 1.41 25.57 1.02
CA ARG A 12 2.21 26.71 1.51
C ARG A 12 1.38 27.56 2.48
N ASN A 13 1.97 27.87 3.63
CA ASN A 13 1.32 28.58 4.72
C ASN A 13 2.34 29.45 5.47
N ILE A 14 1.90 30.15 6.52
CA ILE A 14 2.73 31.08 7.29
C ILE A 14 3.88 30.42 8.07
N TYR A 15 3.80 29.10 8.32
CA TYR A 15 4.82 28.38 9.08
C TYR A 15 5.79 27.59 8.19
N SER A 16 5.37 27.19 6.99
CA SER A 16 6.17 26.37 6.09
C SER A 16 5.71 26.47 4.64
N HIS A 17 6.64 26.21 3.71
CA HIS A 17 6.32 26.02 2.29
C HIS A 17 5.75 24.62 1.98
N ARG A 18 5.67 23.74 2.99
CA ARG A 18 5.16 22.37 2.92
C ARG A 18 3.89 22.22 3.77
N PRO A 19 3.09 21.15 3.57
CA PRO A 19 1.98 20.86 4.44
C PRO A 19 2.43 20.65 5.89
N VAL A 20 1.75 21.29 6.85
CA VAL A 20 2.05 21.16 8.28
C VAL A 20 0.77 21.07 9.10
N LEU A 21 0.84 20.30 10.18
CA LEU A 21 -0.10 20.31 11.29
C LEU A 21 0.33 21.38 12.27
N LYS A 22 -0.62 22.18 12.75
CA LYS A 22 -0.52 22.95 13.99
C LYS A 22 -1.31 22.23 15.08
N MET A 23 -0.62 21.82 16.13
CA MET A 23 -1.20 21.27 17.34
C MET A 23 -1.10 22.32 18.45
N LEU A 24 -2.23 22.80 18.94
CA LEU A 24 -2.29 23.57 20.18
C LEU A 24 -2.47 22.57 21.33
N LEU A 25 -1.45 22.48 22.18
CA LEU A 25 -1.39 21.53 23.29
C LEU A 25 -1.44 22.31 24.61
N ASP A 26 -2.38 21.94 25.48
CA ASP A 26 -2.38 22.38 26.88
C ASP A 26 -1.58 21.37 27.71
N LEU A 27 -0.47 21.84 28.27
CA LEU A 27 0.37 21.02 29.14
C LEU A 27 -0.23 20.84 30.54
N GLU A 28 -1.29 21.59 30.88
CA GLU A 28 -2.01 21.52 32.15
C GLU A 28 -1.04 21.63 33.36
N ALA A 29 -1.14 20.71 34.33
CA ALA A 29 -0.28 20.69 35.51
C ALA A 29 1.21 20.49 35.19
N ASP A 30 1.53 19.98 34.00
CA ASP A 30 2.90 19.64 33.60
C ASP A 30 3.58 20.76 32.79
N ALA A 31 2.96 21.95 32.69
CA ALA A 31 3.46 23.06 31.86
C ALA A 31 4.89 23.50 32.16
N PHE A 32 5.29 23.41 33.42
CA PHE A 32 6.64 23.77 33.88
C PHE A 32 7.52 22.55 34.14
N TYR A 33 7.03 21.35 33.85
CA TYR A 33 7.84 20.14 33.97
C TYR A 33 9.01 20.19 32.98
N ARG A 34 10.21 20.02 33.53
CA ARG A 34 11.44 19.86 32.75
C ARG A 34 11.94 18.45 32.92
N THR A 35 12.44 17.88 31.83
CA THR A 35 12.87 16.47 31.78
C THR A 35 14.10 16.14 32.62
N ASP A 36 14.87 17.15 33.05
CA ASP A 36 15.99 17.00 33.99
C ASP A 36 15.52 16.76 35.45
N ALA A 37 14.24 16.97 35.75
CA ALA A 37 13.66 16.65 37.05
C ALA A 37 13.50 15.14 37.30
N ASP A 38 13.57 14.30 36.25
CA ASP A 38 13.50 12.84 36.33
C ASP A 38 14.62 12.23 35.48
N PRO A 39 15.73 11.80 36.10
CA PRO A 39 16.89 11.23 35.39
C PRO A 39 16.55 10.03 34.51
N ASP A 40 15.51 9.26 34.87
CA ASP A 40 15.10 8.04 34.16
C ASP A 40 14.12 8.33 33.00
N PHE A 41 13.70 9.58 32.81
CA PHE A 41 12.70 9.94 31.79
C PHE A 41 13.16 9.56 30.38
N VAL A 42 14.44 9.84 30.06
CA VAL A 42 15.04 9.57 28.76
C VAL A 42 15.08 8.07 28.47
N ASP A 43 15.45 7.27 29.46
CA ASP A 43 15.58 5.82 29.29
C ASP A 43 14.21 5.15 29.12
N ARG A 44 13.19 5.63 29.86
CA ARG A 44 11.80 5.18 29.64
C ARG A 44 11.28 5.55 28.26
N LEU A 45 11.63 6.75 27.76
CA LEU A 45 11.24 7.18 26.41
C LEU A 45 11.91 6.31 25.34
N LEU A 46 13.21 6.03 25.47
CA LEU A 46 13.97 5.20 24.53
C LEU A 46 13.59 3.73 24.55
N ALA A 47 13.16 3.22 25.71
CA ALA A 47 12.65 1.85 25.82
C ALA A 47 11.43 1.61 24.92
N VAL A 48 10.65 2.67 24.66
CA VAL A 48 9.48 2.61 23.78
C VAL A 48 9.79 3.08 22.36
N LEU A 49 10.62 4.12 22.22
CA LEU A 49 10.96 4.77 20.95
C LEU A 49 12.48 4.88 20.76
N PRO A 50 13.17 3.76 20.46
CA PRO A 50 14.63 3.77 20.30
C PRO A 50 15.11 4.60 19.10
N GLY A 51 14.27 4.80 18.07
CA GLY A 51 14.61 5.61 16.88
C GLY A 51 14.83 7.10 17.17
N LEU A 52 14.42 7.59 18.35
CA LEU A 52 14.72 8.95 18.80
C LEU A 52 16.23 9.23 18.92
N GLU A 53 17.09 8.20 18.95
CA GLU A 53 18.54 8.35 18.81
C GLU A 53 18.96 9.03 17.51
N GLU A 54 18.19 8.88 16.43
CA GLU A 54 18.50 9.51 15.15
C GLU A 54 18.13 11.00 15.11
N HIS A 55 17.36 11.49 16.08
CA HIS A 55 16.83 12.85 16.07
C HIS A 55 17.90 13.89 16.43
N LYS A 56 18.04 14.89 15.54
CA LYS A 56 19.14 15.86 15.59
C LYS A 56 18.82 17.18 16.31
N CYS A 57 17.55 17.60 16.30
CA CYS A 57 17.09 18.89 16.83
C CYS A 57 18.00 20.06 16.39
N SER A 58 18.14 21.11 17.21
CA SER A 58 19.00 22.27 16.98
C SER A 58 20.50 21.95 16.97
N ARG A 59 20.91 20.82 17.55
CA ARG A 59 22.30 20.36 17.61
C ARG A 59 22.82 19.80 16.27
N ARG A 60 21.92 19.51 15.32
CA ARG A 60 22.24 19.05 13.94
C ARG A 60 23.13 17.80 13.84
N ARG A 61 23.23 17.01 14.92
CA ARG A 61 23.96 15.75 14.98
C ARG A 61 23.09 14.65 15.58
N ARG A 62 23.36 13.39 15.23
CA ARG A 62 22.70 12.20 15.81
C ARG A 62 22.73 12.27 17.34
N GLY A 63 21.62 11.92 18.00
CA GLY A 63 21.46 11.98 19.45
C GLY A 63 21.26 13.39 20.02
N GLY A 64 21.32 14.43 19.18
CA GLY A 64 21.23 15.83 19.61
C GLY A 64 19.91 16.18 20.30
N PHE A 65 18.81 15.51 19.96
CA PHE A 65 17.55 15.63 20.71
C PHE A 65 17.68 15.06 22.12
N LEU A 66 18.20 13.83 22.27
CA LEU A 66 18.34 13.16 23.57
C LEU A 66 19.28 13.91 24.52
N GLU A 67 20.33 14.54 23.99
CA GLU A 67 21.16 15.47 24.78
C GLU A 67 20.32 16.58 25.42
N ARG A 68 19.39 17.19 24.66
CA ARG A 68 18.49 18.23 25.18
C ARG A 68 17.49 17.69 26.20
N VAL A 69 17.03 16.47 26.04
CA VAL A 69 16.15 15.83 27.03
C VAL A 69 16.91 15.57 28.33
N ARG A 70 18.18 15.15 28.27
CA ARG A 70 19.04 14.98 29.45
C ARG A 70 19.43 16.31 30.11
N GLU A 71 19.71 17.35 29.32
CA GLU A 71 19.97 18.72 29.80
C GLU A 71 18.72 19.40 30.40
N GLY A 72 17.53 18.83 30.16
CA GLY A 72 16.25 19.38 30.56
C GLY A 72 15.62 20.25 29.48
N THR A 73 14.53 19.73 28.93
CA THR A 73 13.63 20.42 27.99
C THR A 73 12.18 20.28 28.46
N TYR A 74 11.26 21.03 27.84
CA TYR A 74 9.84 20.99 28.15
C TYR A 74 9.09 19.93 27.33
N LEU A 75 7.96 19.46 27.86
CA LEU A 75 7.17 18.37 27.27
C LEU A 75 6.63 18.69 25.89
N GLY A 76 6.31 19.95 25.56
CA GLY A 76 5.91 20.32 24.19
C GLY A 76 6.95 19.91 23.14
N HIS A 77 8.23 20.17 23.43
CA HIS A 77 9.34 19.80 22.54
C HIS A 77 9.57 18.28 22.49
N VAL A 78 9.30 17.57 23.59
CA VAL A 78 9.32 16.09 23.59
C VAL A 78 8.21 15.55 22.70
N THR A 79 6.98 16.05 22.85
CA THR A 79 5.80 15.65 22.06
C THR A 79 6.01 15.88 20.57
N GLU A 80 6.66 16.98 20.17
CA GLU A 80 7.04 17.23 18.77
C GLU A 80 7.90 16.08 18.21
N HIS A 81 9.00 15.73 18.87
CA HIS A 81 9.89 14.69 18.37
C HIS A 81 9.28 13.29 18.47
N VAL A 82 8.46 13.02 19.48
CA VAL A 82 7.66 11.79 19.57
C VAL A 82 6.72 11.69 18.38
N PHE A 83 6.00 12.75 18.04
CA PHE A 83 5.11 12.77 16.87
C PHE A 83 5.86 12.48 15.56
N LEU A 84 7.04 13.09 15.35
CA LEU A 84 7.86 12.82 14.17
C LEU A 84 8.37 11.37 14.11
N GLU A 85 8.76 10.80 15.24
CA GLU A 85 9.18 9.40 15.32
C GLU A 85 8.01 8.45 15.04
N LEU A 86 6.83 8.73 15.60
CA LEU A 86 5.63 7.95 15.33
C LEU A 86 5.24 7.98 13.84
N GLN A 87 5.40 9.12 13.17
CA GLN A 87 5.25 9.21 11.70
C GLN A 87 6.26 8.31 10.97
N SER A 88 7.52 8.27 11.42
CA SER A 88 8.56 7.41 10.84
C SER A 88 8.26 5.93 11.01
N LEU A 89 7.83 5.50 12.20
CA LEU A 89 7.41 4.12 12.49
C LEU A 89 6.15 3.71 11.70
N ALA A 90 5.28 4.67 11.38
CA ALA A 90 4.10 4.48 10.54
C ALA A 90 4.41 4.50 9.03
N GLY A 91 5.66 4.71 8.61
CA GLY A 91 6.06 4.74 7.19
C GLY A 91 5.70 6.03 6.47
N VAL A 92 5.36 7.09 7.22
CA VAL A 92 5.02 8.43 6.72
C VAL A 92 5.95 9.49 7.32
N GLY A 93 7.21 9.12 7.56
CA GLY A 93 8.19 9.92 8.29
C GLY A 93 8.46 11.29 7.68
N MET A 94 8.43 12.32 8.52
CA MET A 94 8.71 13.71 8.19
C MET A 94 9.80 14.25 9.10
N GLU A 95 10.55 15.25 8.62
CA GLU A 95 11.71 15.77 9.36
C GLU A 95 11.43 17.10 10.07
N TYR A 96 10.50 17.90 9.55
CA TYR A 96 10.27 19.25 10.05
C TYR A 96 9.31 19.26 11.23
N GLY A 97 9.80 19.77 12.37
CA GLY A 97 9.03 20.09 13.56
C GLY A 97 9.53 21.39 14.17
N LYS A 98 8.65 22.11 14.85
CA LYS A 98 9.00 23.24 15.68
C LYS A 98 7.94 23.53 16.76
N THR A 99 8.40 23.63 17.99
CA THR A 99 7.58 24.00 19.15
C THR A 99 7.76 25.47 19.51
N TYR A 100 6.64 26.14 19.79
CA TYR A 100 6.58 27.51 20.29
C TYR A 100 5.86 27.53 21.64
N THR A 101 6.45 28.20 22.63
CA THR A 101 5.81 28.41 23.93
C THR A 101 4.74 29.49 23.82
N GLY A 102 3.51 29.17 24.23
CA GLY A 102 2.39 30.09 24.32
C GLY A 102 2.20 30.65 25.74
N PRO A 103 1.12 31.42 25.98
CA PRO A 103 0.80 31.92 27.30
C PRO A 103 0.33 30.80 28.24
N GLY A 104 0.71 30.90 29.51
CA GLY A 104 0.29 29.96 30.55
C GLY A 104 0.80 28.55 30.30
N THR A 105 -0.13 27.61 30.12
CA THR A 105 0.13 26.17 29.94
C THR A 105 0.12 25.75 28.47
N LEU A 106 -0.14 26.68 27.55
CA LEU A 106 -0.31 26.39 26.13
C LEU A 106 1.03 26.36 25.39
N VAL A 107 1.17 25.40 24.49
CA VAL A 107 2.27 25.31 23.52
C VAL A 107 1.74 25.01 22.13
N GLU A 108 2.38 25.58 21.11
CA GLU A 108 2.06 25.31 19.71
C GLU A 108 3.15 24.44 19.09
N ILE A 109 2.77 23.26 18.59
CA ILE A 109 3.67 22.36 17.87
C ILE A 109 3.30 22.43 16.40
N ILE A 110 4.25 22.84 15.56
CA ILE A 110 4.13 22.83 14.11
C ILE A 110 4.95 21.67 13.57
N ALA A 111 4.34 20.72 12.88
CA ALA A 111 5.04 19.57 12.32
C ALA A 111 4.59 19.24 10.90
N GLU A 112 5.52 18.88 10.03
CA GLU A 112 5.22 18.42 8.68
C GLU A 112 4.46 17.09 8.70
N TYR A 113 3.53 16.91 7.77
CA TYR A 113 2.75 15.68 7.59
C TYR A 113 2.51 15.43 6.10
N CYS A 114 2.30 14.17 5.71
CA CYS A 114 1.87 13.83 4.34
C CYS A 114 0.50 13.16 4.24
N CYS A 115 -0.05 12.66 5.34
CA CYS A 115 -1.39 12.07 5.40
C CYS A 115 -2.12 12.60 6.64
N ARG A 116 -3.22 13.34 6.43
CA ARG A 116 -3.98 13.98 7.52
C ARG A 116 -4.51 12.95 8.51
N GLN A 117 -5.15 11.90 8.00
CA GLN A 117 -5.80 10.85 8.78
C GLN A 117 -4.79 10.10 9.65
N ALA A 118 -3.62 9.75 9.10
CA ALA A 118 -2.55 9.15 9.89
C ALA A 118 -1.99 10.13 10.92
N ALA A 119 -1.76 11.40 10.54
CA ALA A 119 -1.24 12.42 11.43
C ALA A 119 -2.16 12.71 12.62
N GLU A 120 -3.48 12.69 12.45
CA GLU A 120 -4.45 12.88 13.54
C GLU A 120 -4.38 11.77 14.60
N ILE A 121 -4.29 10.51 14.16
CA ILE A 121 -4.09 9.35 15.02
C ILE A 121 -2.76 9.48 15.78
N LEU A 122 -1.67 9.75 15.06
CA LEU A 122 -0.32 9.80 15.62
C LEU A 122 -0.11 11.02 16.54
N ALA A 123 -0.79 12.13 16.28
CA ALA A 123 -0.80 13.32 17.12
C ALA A 123 -1.38 13.02 18.50
N THR A 124 -2.53 12.36 18.53
CA THR A 124 -3.18 11.91 19.77
C THR A 124 -2.28 10.93 20.52
N ALA A 125 -1.76 9.94 19.82
CA ALA A 125 -0.86 8.95 20.39
C ALA A 125 0.45 9.54 20.93
N ALA A 126 0.99 10.58 20.30
CA ALA A 126 2.18 11.26 20.80
C ALA A 126 1.93 11.87 22.19
N VAL A 127 0.80 12.56 22.37
CA VAL A 127 0.43 13.17 23.66
C VAL A 127 0.16 12.11 24.73
N GLU A 128 -0.56 11.04 24.37
CA GLU A 128 -0.84 9.92 25.27
C GLU A 128 0.43 9.18 25.68
N LEU A 129 1.34 8.92 24.75
CA LEU A 129 2.60 8.25 25.00
C LEU A 129 3.49 9.09 25.93
N VAL A 130 3.66 10.38 25.66
CA VAL A 130 4.47 11.26 26.53
C VAL A 130 3.86 11.33 27.92
N SER A 131 2.52 11.41 28.02
CA SER A 131 1.81 11.37 29.31
C SER A 131 2.02 10.04 30.05
N ALA A 132 1.99 8.90 29.34
CA ALA A 132 2.22 7.58 29.91
C ALA A 132 3.66 7.44 30.41
N VAL A 133 4.66 7.90 29.65
CA VAL A 133 6.08 7.91 30.04
C VAL A 133 6.32 8.76 31.28
N LEU A 134 5.66 9.92 31.36
CA LEU A 134 5.69 10.81 32.52
C LEU A 134 5.08 10.14 33.76
N GLN A 135 3.92 9.47 33.58
CA GLN A 135 3.20 8.77 34.64
C GLN A 135 3.74 7.36 34.95
N LYS A 136 4.83 6.93 34.30
CA LYS A 136 5.43 5.59 34.43
C LYS A 136 4.43 4.46 34.12
N LYS A 137 3.53 4.69 33.17
CA LYS A 137 2.54 3.72 32.67
C LYS A 137 2.99 3.11 31.35
N GLN A 138 2.53 1.89 31.08
CA GLN A 138 2.72 1.25 29.78
C GLN A 138 1.79 1.86 28.74
N TYR A 139 2.26 1.96 27.48
CA TYR A 139 1.47 2.40 26.34
C TYR A 139 1.69 1.45 25.16
N ASN A 140 0.61 0.88 24.63
CA ASN A 140 0.70 -0.07 23.53
C ASN A 140 0.61 0.65 22.17
N LEU A 141 1.76 0.81 21.52
CA LEU A 141 1.84 1.49 20.23
C LEU A 141 1.37 0.67 19.02
N GLN A 142 1.37 -0.66 19.11
CA GLN A 142 1.17 -1.51 17.94
C GLN A 142 -0.19 -1.29 17.24
N PRO A 143 -1.34 -1.23 17.96
CA PRO A 143 -2.63 -0.96 17.32
C PRO A 143 -2.68 0.40 16.63
N VAL A 144 -2.14 1.43 17.28
CA VAL A 144 -2.10 2.81 16.78
C VAL A 144 -1.28 2.88 15.48
N LEU A 145 -0.08 2.29 15.48
CA LEU A 145 0.78 2.27 14.30
C LEU A 145 0.15 1.47 13.15
N ALA A 146 -0.54 0.37 13.44
CA ALA A 146 -1.24 -0.42 12.44
C ALA A 146 -2.41 0.37 11.80
N GLU A 147 -3.16 1.11 12.61
CA GLU A 147 -4.26 1.96 12.13
C GLU A 147 -3.74 3.13 11.30
N ALA A 148 -2.70 3.83 11.76
CA ALA A 148 -2.07 4.91 11.01
C ALA A 148 -1.50 4.44 9.67
N LYS A 149 -0.86 3.26 9.62
CA LYS A 149 -0.39 2.62 8.38
C LYS A 149 -1.54 2.33 7.43
N LYS A 150 -2.66 1.79 7.95
CA LYS A 150 -3.87 1.52 7.15
C LYS A 150 -4.43 2.81 6.55
N MET A 151 -4.50 3.89 7.33
CA MET A 151 -4.94 5.20 6.83
C MET A 151 -3.99 5.74 5.77
N ALA A 152 -2.68 5.68 6.00
CA ALA A 152 -1.68 6.10 5.03
C ALA A 152 -1.81 5.33 3.71
N ALA A 153 -1.91 3.99 3.76
CA ALA A 153 -2.06 3.15 2.58
C ALA A 153 -3.34 3.44 1.78
N PHE A 154 -4.41 3.91 2.43
CA PHE A 154 -5.67 4.25 1.76
C PHE A 154 -5.66 5.65 1.15
N TYR A 155 -5.14 6.65 1.87
CA TYR A 155 -5.23 8.05 1.48
C TYR A 155 -4.03 8.57 0.67
N LEU A 156 -2.87 7.92 0.77
CA LEU A 156 -1.71 8.29 -0.03
C LEU A 156 -1.80 7.71 -1.45
N PRO A 157 -1.19 8.39 -2.44
CA PRO A 157 -1.17 7.88 -3.81
C PRO A 157 -0.40 6.56 -3.89
N GLY A 158 -1.02 5.56 -4.54
CA GLY A 158 -0.32 4.33 -4.88
C GLY A 158 0.81 4.54 -5.91
N PRO A 159 1.62 3.50 -6.19
CA PRO A 159 2.86 3.63 -6.98
C PRO A 159 2.67 4.29 -8.35
N SER A 160 1.61 3.94 -9.08
CA SER A 160 1.33 4.50 -10.41
C SER A 160 1.02 5.99 -10.36
N THR A 161 0.20 6.41 -9.39
CA THR A 161 -0.13 7.84 -9.21
C THR A 161 1.09 8.60 -8.72
N GLN A 162 1.82 8.04 -7.76
CA GLN A 162 3.05 8.64 -7.26
C GLN A 162 4.07 8.87 -8.40
N ALA A 163 4.21 7.93 -9.34
CA ALA A 163 5.07 8.10 -10.51
C ALA A 163 4.62 9.28 -11.40
N LEU A 164 3.31 9.45 -11.63
CA LEU A 164 2.78 10.59 -12.38
C LEU A 164 2.98 11.92 -11.65
N LEU A 165 2.75 11.95 -10.33
CA LEU A 165 2.96 13.16 -9.52
C LEU A 165 4.44 13.55 -9.44
N GLN A 166 5.34 12.57 -9.33
CA GLN A 166 6.78 12.78 -9.37
C GLN A 166 7.22 13.34 -10.73
N ALA A 167 6.73 12.75 -11.83
CA ALA A 167 6.97 13.24 -13.18
C ALA A 167 6.44 14.66 -13.41
N ALA A 168 5.31 15.02 -12.81
CA ALA A 168 4.78 16.38 -12.79
C ALA A 168 5.70 17.33 -12.03
N ARG A 169 6.13 16.94 -10.82
CA ARG A 169 7.06 17.72 -9.99
C ARG A 169 8.37 18.00 -10.70
N GLU A 170 8.99 17.00 -11.32
CA GLU A 170 10.24 17.12 -12.08
C GLU A 170 10.12 18.09 -13.26
N ARG A 171 8.93 18.17 -13.86
CA ARG A 171 8.61 19.07 -14.97
C ARG A 171 8.09 20.44 -14.51
N GLY A 172 8.06 20.70 -13.20
CA GLY A 172 7.50 21.95 -12.65
C GLY A 172 6.00 22.11 -12.89
N ILE A 173 5.27 21.02 -13.16
CA ILE A 173 3.82 21.03 -13.33
C ILE A 173 3.19 20.97 -11.94
N PRO A 174 2.48 22.01 -11.49
CA PRO A 174 1.82 21.99 -10.20
C PRO A 174 0.71 20.95 -10.19
N TYR A 175 0.45 20.33 -9.06
CA TYR A 175 -0.69 19.43 -8.89
C TYR A 175 -1.39 19.66 -7.56
N GLN A 176 -2.66 19.27 -7.50
CA GLN A 176 -3.49 19.34 -6.30
C GLN A 176 -4.38 18.09 -6.22
N LEU A 177 -4.45 17.47 -5.04
CA LEU A 177 -5.47 16.48 -4.73
C LEU A 177 -6.83 17.17 -4.66
N LEU A 178 -7.80 16.69 -5.42
CA LEU A 178 -9.13 17.28 -5.48
C LEU A 178 -10.09 16.71 -4.43
N ASP A 179 -9.94 15.42 -4.12
CA ASP A 179 -10.80 14.73 -3.18
C ASP A 179 -10.03 13.63 -2.45
N GLU A 180 -10.17 13.59 -1.13
CA GLU A 180 -9.39 12.69 -0.28
C GLU A 180 -9.87 11.25 -0.44
N GLY A 181 -8.94 10.29 -0.55
CA GLY A 181 -9.26 8.86 -0.68
C GLY A 181 -9.71 8.41 -2.07
N THR A 182 -9.87 9.31 -3.05
CA THR A 182 -10.27 8.93 -4.42
C THR A 182 -9.12 8.82 -5.41
N SER A 183 -7.90 9.22 -5.01
CA SER A 183 -6.73 9.37 -5.90
C SER A 183 -7.01 10.28 -7.12
N LEU A 184 -7.90 11.27 -6.96
CA LEU A 184 -8.25 12.24 -8.01
C LEU A 184 -7.39 13.50 -7.88
N TYR A 185 -6.53 13.73 -8.86
CA TYR A 185 -5.61 14.87 -8.89
C TYR A 185 -5.88 15.78 -10.10
N ARG A 186 -5.72 17.08 -9.88
CA ARG A 186 -5.55 18.07 -10.95
C ARG A 186 -4.06 18.32 -11.17
N LEU A 187 -3.60 18.22 -12.40
CA LEU A 187 -2.29 18.66 -12.88
C LEU A 187 -2.44 20.00 -13.62
N GLY A 188 -1.49 20.92 -13.48
CA GLY A 188 -1.52 22.23 -14.13
C GLY A 188 -2.53 23.22 -13.54
N THR A 189 -2.67 24.36 -14.22
CA THR A 189 -3.54 25.49 -13.80
C THR A 189 -4.30 26.10 -15.00
N GLY A 190 -5.40 26.79 -14.70
CA GLY A 190 -6.18 27.53 -15.69
C GLY A 190 -6.71 26.63 -16.82
N LYS A 191 -6.59 27.11 -18.06
CA LYS A 191 -7.02 26.38 -19.26
C LYS A 191 -6.16 25.15 -19.62
N TYR A 192 -5.00 25.01 -18.98
CA TYR A 192 -4.06 23.89 -19.22
C TYR A 192 -4.16 22.80 -18.15
N GLN A 193 -5.15 22.89 -17.26
CA GLN A 193 -5.33 21.86 -16.23
C GLN A 193 -5.77 20.54 -16.86
N LYS A 194 -5.29 19.43 -16.30
CA LYS A 194 -5.68 18.06 -16.63
C LYS A 194 -6.07 17.31 -15.37
N ARG A 195 -7.03 16.39 -15.43
CA ARG A 195 -7.40 15.52 -14.32
C ARG A 195 -6.88 14.11 -14.55
N ILE A 196 -6.38 13.50 -13.47
CA ILE A 196 -6.06 12.08 -13.42
C ILE A 196 -6.74 11.45 -12.21
N GLN A 197 -7.25 10.23 -12.37
CA GLN A 197 -7.64 9.38 -11.26
C GLN A 197 -6.85 8.09 -11.34
N ALA A 198 -6.09 7.78 -10.30
CA ALA A 198 -5.07 6.75 -10.35
C ALA A 198 -4.08 6.98 -11.54
N SER A 199 -4.15 6.14 -12.58
CA SER A 199 -3.38 6.29 -13.83
C SER A 199 -4.26 6.61 -15.05
N ILE A 200 -5.56 6.85 -14.85
CA ILE A 200 -6.51 7.17 -15.91
C ILE A 200 -6.53 8.70 -16.06
N SER A 201 -6.32 9.21 -17.26
CA SER A 201 -6.44 10.64 -17.57
C SER A 201 -7.84 10.97 -18.08
N GLU A 202 -8.23 12.25 -18.00
CA GLU A 202 -9.45 12.77 -18.61
C GLU A 202 -9.54 12.58 -20.13
N ASP A 203 -8.42 12.29 -20.80
CA ASP A 203 -8.39 11.99 -22.24
C ASP A 203 -8.79 10.53 -22.53
N THR A 204 -8.94 9.68 -21.49
CA THR A 204 -9.44 8.31 -21.62
C THR A 204 -10.97 8.32 -21.68
N GLY A 205 -11.53 8.05 -22.87
CA GLY A 205 -12.98 8.06 -23.06
C GLY A 205 -13.72 7.02 -22.21
N CYS A 206 -14.87 7.38 -21.64
CA CYS A 206 -15.68 6.50 -20.78
C CYS A 206 -16.05 5.18 -21.46
N ILE A 207 -16.47 5.22 -22.74
CA ILE A 207 -16.81 4.02 -23.52
C ILE A 207 -15.60 3.07 -23.63
N ALA A 208 -14.38 3.61 -23.73
CA ALA A 208 -13.17 2.78 -23.79
C ALA A 208 -12.90 2.09 -22.44
N VAL A 209 -13.14 2.78 -21.32
CA VAL A 209 -13.05 2.20 -19.97
C VAL A 209 -14.08 1.09 -19.78
N ASP A 210 -15.32 1.31 -20.22
CA ASP A 210 -16.40 0.32 -20.14
C ASP A 210 -16.09 -0.93 -20.99
N ILE A 211 -15.60 -0.72 -22.22
CA ILE A 211 -15.13 -1.81 -23.09
C ILE A 211 -14.03 -2.60 -22.38
N ALA A 212 -12.98 -1.92 -21.90
CA ALA A 212 -11.81 -2.57 -21.29
C ALA A 212 -12.17 -3.32 -19.99
N SER A 213 -13.18 -2.87 -19.27
CA SER A 213 -13.68 -3.51 -18.05
C SER A 213 -14.53 -4.76 -18.34
N ASN A 214 -15.07 -4.89 -19.55
CA ASN A 214 -15.82 -6.07 -20.00
C ASN A 214 -14.96 -6.98 -20.88
N LYS A 215 -14.48 -8.10 -20.32
CA LYS A 215 -13.59 -9.03 -21.03
C LYS A 215 -14.23 -9.64 -22.29
N HIS A 216 -15.53 -9.92 -22.25
CA HIS A 216 -16.24 -10.49 -23.38
C HIS A 216 -16.37 -9.50 -24.53
N LEU A 217 -16.75 -8.25 -24.24
CA LEU A 217 -16.87 -7.19 -25.24
C LEU A 217 -15.50 -6.85 -25.84
N THR A 218 -14.48 -6.66 -25.00
CA THR A 218 -13.09 -6.45 -25.46
C THR A 218 -12.67 -7.55 -26.42
N LYS A 219 -12.85 -8.82 -26.04
CA LYS A 219 -12.50 -9.98 -26.88
C LYS A 219 -13.23 -9.97 -28.23
N LYS A 220 -14.53 -9.67 -28.24
CA LYS A 220 -15.31 -9.57 -29.49
C LYS A 220 -14.81 -8.46 -30.42
N ILE A 221 -14.42 -7.31 -29.87
CA ILE A 221 -13.87 -6.21 -30.66
C ILE A 221 -12.52 -6.60 -31.24
N LEU A 222 -11.61 -7.14 -30.43
CA LEU A 222 -10.29 -7.58 -30.89
C LEU A 222 -10.40 -8.65 -32.00
N ALA A 223 -11.26 -9.66 -31.81
CA ALA A 223 -11.49 -10.71 -32.81
C ALA A 223 -12.03 -10.15 -34.14
N ARG A 224 -12.96 -9.19 -34.10
CA ARG A 224 -13.50 -8.53 -35.30
C ARG A 224 -12.44 -7.77 -36.10
N HIS A 225 -11.39 -7.32 -35.43
CA HIS A 225 -10.23 -6.68 -36.05
C HIS A 225 -9.11 -7.67 -36.42
N GLY A 226 -9.37 -8.98 -36.36
CA GLY A 226 -8.41 -10.02 -36.76
C GLY A 226 -7.30 -10.28 -35.74
N LEU A 227 -7.40 -9.74 -34.52
CA LEU A 227 -6.45 -10.03 -33.46
C LEU A 227 -6.75 -11.40 -32.83
N PRO A 228 -5.71 -12.21 -32.56
CA PRO A 228 -5.90 -13.53 -31.97
C PRO A 228 -6.42 -13.39 -30.53
N VAL A 229 -7.50 -14.09 -30.23
CA VAL A 229 -8.07 -14.18 -28.89
C VAL A 229 -8.39 -15.64 -28.56
N PRO A 230 -8.33 -16.07 -27.28
CA PRO A 230 -8.71 -17.43 -26.89
C PRO A 230 -10.14 -17.75 -27.34
N GLY A 231 -10.46 -18.97 -27.75
CA GLY A 231 -11.84 -19.42 -27.95
C GLY A 231 -12.61 -19.46 -26.62
N GLY A 232 -13.93 -19.26 -26.61
CA GLY A 232 -14.69 -19.37 -25.36
C GLY A 232 -16.09 -18.78 -25.38
N ARG A 233 -16.86 -19.08 -24.34
CA ARG A 233 -18.29 -18.81 -24.20
C ARG A 233 -18.62 -18.17 -22.85
N VAL A 234 -19.56 -17.23 -22.84
CA VAL A 234 -20.12 -16.68 -21.60
C VAL A 234 -21.27 -17.58 -21.16
N VAL A 235 -21.29 -17.92 -19.88
CA VAL A 235 -22.21 -18.88 -19.26
C VAL A 235 -22.77 -18.29 -17.97
N ARG A 236 -23.94 -18.79 -17.56
CA ARG A 236 -24.66 -18.35 -16.35
C ARG A 236 -24.97 -19.48 -15.37
N THR A 237 -24.75 -20.74 -15.77
CA THR A 237 -24.89 -21.90 -14.88
C THR A 237 -23.68 -22.80 -14.94
N ALA A 238 -23.55 -23.70 -13.95
CA ALA A 238 -22.46 -24.67 -13.91
C ALA A 238 -22.55 -25.68 -15.05
N GLU A 239 -23.76 -26.07 -15.43
CA GLU A 239 -24.03 -26.98 -16.55
C GLU A 239 -23.59 -26.36 -17.87
N GLU A 240 -23.97 -25.10 -18.11
CA GLU A 240 -23.51 -24.34 -19.28
C GLU A 240 -21.99 -24.20 -19.30
N ALA A 241 -21.34 -24.06 -18.13
CA ALA A 241 -19.89 -23.96 -18.02
C ALA A 241 -19.19 -25.27 -18.39
N ILE A 242 -19.72 -26.40 -17.95
CA ILE A 242 -19.21 -27.74 -18.28
C ILE A 242 -19.37 -28.02 -19.77
N GLU A 243 -20.54 -27.72 -20.34
CA GLU A 243 -20.78 -27.85 -21.78
C GLU A 243 -19.83 -26.97 -22.58
N ALA A 244 -19.66 -25.70 -22.19
CA ALA A 244 -18.71 -24.78 -22.82
C ALA A 244 -17.28 -25.32 -22.77
N ALA A 245 -16.87 -25.93 -21.65
CA ALA A 245 -15.56 -26.54 -21.52
C ALA A 245 -15.38 -27.74 -22.45
N GLY A 246 -16.43 -28.55 -22.64
CA GLY A 246 -16.46 -29.65 -23.60
C GLY A 246 -16.33 -29.18 -25.06
N GLU A 247 -17.00 -28.09 -25.43
CA GLU A 247 -16.92 -27.48 -26.76
C GLU A 247 -15.55 -26.84 -27.03
N VAL A 248 -15.00 -26.14 -26.05
CA VAL A 248 -13.71 -25.44 -26.15
C VAL A 248 -12.54 -26.42 -26.17
N GLY A 249 -12.65 -27.53 -25.43
CA GLY A 249 -11.59 -28.50 -25.21
C GLY A 249 -10.70 -28.14 -24.01
N PHE A 250 -10.38 -29.14 -23.19
CA PHE A 250 -9.50 -28.98 -22.03
C PHE A 250 -8.02 -28.86 -22.46
N PRO A 251 -7.19 -28.13 -21.68
CA PRO A 251 -7.55 -27.39 -20.47
C PRO A 251 -8.26 -26.05 -20.74
N VAL A 252 -9.09 -25.63 -19.78
CA VAL A 252 -9.85 -24.37 -19.84
C VAL A 252 -9.54 -23.43 -18.67
N THR A 253 -9.90 -22.17 -18.86
CA THR A 253 -9.87 -21.10 -17.84
C THR A 253 -11.29 -20.63 -17.57
N VAL A 254 -11.62 -20.41 -16.30
CA VAL A 254 -12.92 -19.90 -15.84
C VAL A 254 -12.69 -18.59 -15.09
N LYS A 255 -13.39 -17.52 -15.48
CA LYS A 255 -13.23 -16.19 -14.87
C LYS A 255 -14.50 -15.33 -14.95
N PRO A 256 -14.73 -14.40 -13.99
CA PRO A 256 -15.80 -13.42 -14.08
C PRO A 256 -15.62 -12.50 -15.30
N VAL A 257 -16.71 -12.14 -15.98
CA VAL A 257 -16.66 -11.28 -17.18
C VAL A 257 -16.12 -9.87 -16.84
N ASP A 258 -16.53 -9.30 -15.71
CA ASP A 258 -16.30 -7.91 -15.27
C ASP A 258 -15.40 -7.77 -14.03
N GLY A 259 -14.74 -8.85 -13.60
CA GLY A 259 -13.79 -8.81 -12.48
C GLY A 259 -12.40 -8.24 -12.83
N ASN A 260 -11.65 -7.82 -11.82
CA ASN A 260 -10.26 -7.34 -11.92
C ASN A 260 -9.33 -8.03 -10.90
N GLN A 261 -8.01 -7.77 -11.02
CA GLN A 261 -6.97 -8.27 -10.09
C GLN A 261 -6.87 -9.80 -9.95
N GLY A 262 -7.45 -10.56 -10.88
CA GLY A 262 -7.42 -12.03 -10.83
C GLY A 262 -8.42 -12.64 -9.83
N ARG A 263 -9.35 -11.85 -9.27
CA ARG A 263 -10.37 -12.36 -8.35
C ARG A 263 -11.36 -13.27 -9.09
N GLY A 264 -11.65 -14.43 -8.52
CA GLY A 264 -12.50 -15.45 -9.11
C GLY A 264 -11.92 -16.12 -10.36
N VAL A 265 -10.63 -15.93 -10.67
CA VAL A 265 -9.98 -16.55 -11.84
C VAL A 265 -9.39 -17.90 -11.47
N SER A 266 -9.81 -18.93 -12.19
CA SER A 266 -9.27 -20.29 -12.08
C SER A 266 -8.66 -20.71 -13.41
N LEU A 267 -7.39 -21.12 -13.36
CA LEU A 267 -6.58 -21.45 -14.54
C LEU A 267 -6.36 -22.96 -14.65
N ASN A 268 -6.02 -23.40 -15.86
CA ASN A 268 -5.54 -24.75 -16.16
C ASN A 268 -6.46 -25.87 -15.63
N LEU A 269 -7.78 -25.72 -15.80
CA LEU A 269 -8.76 -26.70 -15.36
C LEU A 269 -8.76 -27.88 -16.32
N GLN A 270 -8.74 -29.10 -15.79
CA GLN A 270 -8.51 -30.33 -16.57
C GLN A 270 -9.75 -31.23 -16.66
N SER A 271 -10.77 -30.97 -15.84
CA SER A 271 -11.95 -31.82 -15.76
C SER A 271 -13.25 -31.04 -15.55
N PRO A 272 -14.42 -31.62 -15.89
CA PRO A 272 -15.73 -31.04 -15.58
C PRO A 272 -15.90 -30.67 -14.10
N ALA A 273 -15.41 -31.51 -13.19
CA ALA A 273 -15.47 -31.26 -11.76
C ALA A 273 -14.64 -30.03 -11.34
N ASP A 274 -13.49 -29.79 -12.00
CA ASP A 274 -12.71 -28.57 -11.78
C ASP A 274 -13.47 -27.33 -12.25
N VAL A 275 -14.14 -27.42 -13.40
CA VAL A 275 -14.95 -26.34 -13.98
C VAL A 275 -16.13 -25.98 -13.09
N GLU A 276 -16.83 -26.96 -12.53
CA GLU A 276 -17.94 -26.75 -11.60
C GLU A 276 -17.49 -25.97 -10.36
N ARG A 277 -16.40 -26.41 -9.72
CA ARG A 277 -15.83 -25.71 -8.54
C ARG A 277 -15.36 -24.30 -8.90
N ALA A 278 -14.71 -24.14 -10.06
CA ALA A 278 -14.26 -22.84 -10.53
C ALA A 278 -15.42 -21.90 -10.86
N PHE A 279 -16.52 -22.42 -11.42
CA PHE A 279 -17.71 -21.65 -11.71
C PHE A 279 -18.33 -21.09 -10.42
N ALA A 280 -18.45 -21.91 -9.37
CA ALA A 280 -18.94 -21.46 -8.07
C ALA A 280 -18.10 -20.32 -7.47
N LEU A 281 -16.78 -20.35 -7.65
CA LEU A 281 -15.89 -19.27 -7.23
C LEU A 281 -16.07 -18.01 -8.08
N ALA A 282 -16.18 -18.14 -9.40
CA ALA A 282 -16.32 -17.01 -10.30
C ALA A 282 -17.69 -16.32 -10.19
N SER A 283 -18.76 -17.10 -10.00
CA SER A 283 -20.14 -16.59 -9.92
C SER A 283 -20.40 -15.77 -8.66
N ALA A 284 -19.61 -15.97 -7.60
CA ALA A 284 -19.62 -15.11 -6.41
C ALA A 284 -19.19 -13.66 -6.70
N PHE A 285 -18.49 -13.42 -7.81
CA PHE A 285 -18.02 -12.08 -8.20
C PHE A 285 -18.79 -11.46 -9.36
N SER A 286 -19.48 -12.28 -10.17
CA SER A 286 -20.23 -11.81 -11.33
C SER A 286 -21.34 -12.77 -11.69
N SER A 287 -22.48 -12.23 -12.12
CA SER A 287 -23.59 -13.02 -12.65
C SER A 287 -23.29 -13.67 -14.01
N SER A 288 -22.19 -13.28 -14.66
CA SER A 288 -21.75 -13.84 -15.95
C SER A 288 -20.30 -14.30 -15.87
N VAL A 289 -20.07 -15.56 -16.23
CA VAL A 289 -18.76 -16.21 -16.19
C VAL A 289 -18.30 -16.53 -17.60
N LEU A 290 -17.01 -16.35 -17.88
CA LEU A 290 -16.38 -16.68 -19.16
C LEU A 290 -15.57 -17.97 -19.00
N VAL A 291 -15.91 -18.98 -19.81
CA VAL A 291 -15.11 -20.19 -20.02
C VAL A 291 -14.34 -20.02 -21.32
N GLU A 292 -13.02 -20.17 -21.28
CA GLU A 292 -12.16 -20.00 -22.45
C GLU A 292 -10.99 -20.99 -22.49
N SER A 293 -10.39 -21.16 -23.66
CA SER A 293 -9.20 -22.01 -23.84
C SER A 293 -8.06 -21.53 -22.93
N TYR A 294 -7.44 -22.45 -22.19
CA TYR A 294 -6.21 -22.12 -21.47
C TYR A 294 -5.05 -22.00 -22.47
N LEU A 295 -4.29 -20.90 -22.39
CA LEU A 295 -3.11 -20.68 -23.22
C LEU A 295 -1.85 -20.78 -22.36
N ALA A 296 -0.99 -21.74 -22.70
CA ALA A 296 0.34 -21.85 -22.12
C ALA A 296 1.31 -20.88 -22.83
N GLY A 297 2.22 -20.27 -22.08
CA GLY A 297 3.27 -19.43 -22.65
C GLY A 297 3.80 -18.39 -21.69
N LYS A 298 4.60 -17.46 -22.23
CA LYS A 298 5.12 -16.31 -21.48
C LYS A 298 4.08 -15.20 -21.45
N HIS A 299 3.95 -14.55 -20.29
CA HIS A 299 2.99 -13.47 -20.08
C HIS A 299 3.72 -12.14 -20.20
N TYR A 300 3.39 -11.35 -21.23
CA TYR A 300 3.96 -10.01 -21.41
C TYR A 300 2.90 -8.94 -21.18
N ARG A 301 3.29 -7.87 -20.47
CA ARG A 301 2.48 -6.66 -20.34
C ARG A 301 3.10 -5.54 -21.15
N PHE A 302 2.36 -5.09 -22.15
CA PHE A 302 2.68 -3.93 -22.96
C PHE A 302 2.05 -2.69 -22.32
N LEU A 303 2.85 -1.64 -22.13
CA LEU A 303 2.38 -0.30 -21.82
C LEU A 303 2.35 0.49 -23.12
N VAL A 304 1.15 0.87 -23.57
CA VAL A 304 0.95 1.69 -24.76
C VAL A 304 0.59 3.10 -24.34
N VAL A 305 1.32 4.10 -24.84
CA VAL A 305 1.12 5.52 -24.57
C VAL A 305 1.04 6.24 -25.90
N HIS A 306 -0.05 6.97 -26.15
CA HIS A 306 -0.29 7.68 -27.42
C HIS A 306 -0.13 6.81 -28.69
N GLY A 307 -0.50 5.53 -28.60
CA GLY A 307 -0.42 4.59 -29.74
C GLY A 307 0.94 3.91 -29.89
N GLU A 308 1.93 4.25 -29.08
CA GLU A 308 3.27 3.66 -29.12
C GLU A 308 3.52 2.75 -27.91
N VAL A 309 4.26 1.66 -28.13
CA VAL A 309 4.69 0.77 -27.04
C VAL A 309 5.83 1.45 -26.28
N ALA A 310 5.52 1.96 -25.08
CA ALA A 310 6.49 2.65 -24.23
C ALA A 310 7.33 1.69 -23.39
N ALA A 311 6.75 0.54 -22.99
CA ALA A 311 7.45 -0.48 -22.22
C ALA A 311 6.82 -1.87 -22.40
N VAL A 312 7.62 -2.91 -22.20
CA VAL A 312 7.18 -4.31 -22.14
C VAL A 312 7.80 -4.97 -20.93
N ALA A 313 6.99 -5.66 -20.13
CA ALA A 313 7.45 -6.42 -18.97
C ALA A 313 6.99 -7.87 -19.07
N GLU A 314 7.89 -8.82 -18.85
CA GLU A 314 7.51 -10.21 -18.59
C GLU A 314 6.95 -10.31 -17.17
N ARG A 315 5.78 -10.91 -17.02
CA ARG A 315 5.18 -11.21 -15.73
C ARG A 315 5.42 -12.66 -15.38
N LEU A 316 5.97 -12.88 -14.19
CA LEU A 316 6.20 -14.20 -13.66
C LEU A 316 5.12 -14.50 -12.61
N PRO A 317 4.68 -15.76 -12.47
CA PRO A 317 3.99 -16.15 -11.26
C PRO A 317 4.93 -16.05 -10.05
N ALA A 318 4.34 -15.81 -8.88
CA ALA A 318 5.09 -15.80 -7.62
C ALA A 318 5.88 -17.10 -7.48
N HIS A 319 7.14 -16.99 -7.09
CA HIS A 319 8.02 -18.15 -6.96
C HIS A 319 9.04 -17.93 -5.85
N VAL A 320 9.60 -19.04 -5.37
CA VAL A 320 10.77 -19.06 -4.50
C VAL A 320 11.87 -19.91 -5.15
N VAL A 321 13.11 -19.64 -4.78
CA VAL A 321 14.27 -20.42 -5.20
C VAL A 321 14.79 -21.18 -3.99
N GLY A 322 14.91 -22.50 -4.12
CA GLY A 322 15.42 -23.36 -3.06
C GLY A 322 16.86 -23.03 -2.68
N ASP A 323 17.16 -23.14 -1.40
CA ASP A 323 18.52 -23.05 -0.84
C ASP A 323 19.00 -24.40 -0.28
N GLY A 324 18.19 -25.46 -0.42
CA GLY A 324 18.47 -26.80 0.11
C GLY A 324 18.32 -26.94 1.62
N LYS A 325 17.88 -25.90 2.34
CA LYS A 325 17.83 -25.87 3.81
C LYS A 325 16.48 -25.44 4.37
N ARG A 326 15.89 -24.39 3.81
CA ARG A 326 14.63 -23.79 4.28
C ARG A 326 13.43 -24.46 3.62
N SER A 327 12.32 -24.51 4.36
CA SER A 327 11.03 -24.91 3.77
C SER A 327 10.51 -23.82 2.82
N ILE A 328 9.59 -24.18 1.92
CA ILE A 328 8.93 -23.20 1.03
C ILE A 328 8.28 -22.06 1.84
N ARG A 329 7.65 -22.37 2.99
CA ARG A 329 7.11 -21.36 3.91
C ARG A 329 8.17 -20.35 4.33
N GLN A 330 9.33 -20.84 4.81
CA GLN A 330 10.41 -19.98 5.28
C GLN A 330 11.02 -19.15 4.14
N LEU A 331 11.12 -19.71 2.93
CA LEU A 331 11.56 -18.98 1.75
C LEU A 331 10.58 -17.85 1.38
N ILE A 332 9.27 -18.11 1.44
CA ILE A 332 8.24 -17.09 1.22
C ILE A 332 8.32 -15.99 2.28
N GLU A 333 8.46 -16.35 3.56
CA GLU A 333 8.58 -15.40 4.67
C GLU A 333 9.82 -14.51 4.52
N GLU A 334 10.94 -15.08 4.10
CA GLU A 334 12.17 -14.33 3.81
C GLU A 334 11.99 -13.39 2.61
N GLU A 335 11.43 -13.86 1.50
CA GLU A 335 11.14 -13.03 0.32
C GLU A 335 10.19 -11.87 0.68
N ASN A 336 9.23 -12.11 1.57
CA ASN A 336 8.29 -11.09 2.05
C ASN A 336 8.92 -10.04 2.97
N LYS A 337 10.18 -10.22 3.42
CA LYS A 337 10.95 -9.16 4.11
C LYS A 337 11.53 -8.13 3.15
N ASN A 338 11.50 -8.40 1.84
CA ASN A 338 11.94 -7.44 0.82
C ASN A 338 11.20 -6.09 1.02
N PRO A 339 11.92 -4.96 1.19
CA PRO A 339 11.29 -3.67 1.45
C PRO A 339 10.40 -3.17 0.32
N LEU A 340 10.55 -3.70 -0.89
CA LEU A 340 9.69 -3.43 -2.04
C LEU A 340 8.35 -4.16 -1.98
N ARG A 341 8.19 -5.16 -1.09
CA ARG A 341 6.94 -5.89 -0.88
C ARG A 341 6.11 -5.27 0.24
N GLY A 342 4.81 -5.16 -0.01
CA GLY A 342 3.82 -4.60 0.91
C GLY A 342 2.50 -5.35 0.91
N GLU A 343 1.61 -4.94 1.81
CA GLU A 343 0.24 -5.42 1.83
C GLU A 343 -0.57 -4.82 0.66
N GLY A 344 -1.24 -5.67 -0.10
CA GLY A 344 -2.00 -5.23 -1.28
C GLY A 344 -1.14 -4.46 -2.29
N HIS A 345 -1.56 -3.24 -2.62
CA HIS A 345 -0.91 -2.38 -3.63
C HIS A 345 -0.23 -1.13 -3.03
N GLU A 346 0.12 -1.19 -1.74
CA GLU A 346 0.81 -0.08 -1.05
C GLU A 346 2.24 0.17 -1.57
N LYS A 347 2.87 -0.85 -2.17
CA LYS A 347 4.27 -0.84 -2.63
C LYS A 347 4.38 -1.41 -4.04
N PRO A 348 5.55 -1.28 -4.71
CA PRO A 348 5.76 -1.80 -6.05
C PRO A 348 5.50 -3.30 -6.19
N LEU A 349 5.76 -4.10 -5.16
CA LEU A 349 5.48 -5.53 -5.12
C LEU A 349 4.47 -5.85 -4.01
N THR A 350 3.61 -6.84 -4.23
CA THR A 350 2.75 -7.39 -3.18
C THR A 350 3.47 -8.53 -2.47
N LYS A 351 3.24 -8.69 -1.17
CA LYS A 351 3.68 -9.89 -0.44
C LYS A 351 3.04 -11.14 -1.03
N ILE A 352 3.81 -12.22 -1.07
CA ILE A 352 3.34 -13.55 -1.47
C ILE A 352 2.44 -14.07 -0.33
N PRO A 353 1.12 -14.25 -0.55
CA PRO A 353 0.21 -14.68 0.51
C PRO A 353 0.38 -16.18 0.77
N LEU A 354 0.27 -16.60 2.03
CA LEU A 354 0.22 -18.01 2.45
C LEU A 354 -1.23 -18.47 2.60
N ASP A 355 -1.95 -18.59 1.48
CA ASP A 355 -3.38 -18.92 1.42
C ASP A 355 -3.66 -20.30 0.78
N HIS A 356 -4.94 -20.64 0.65
CA HIS A 356 -5.39 -21.90 0.03
C HIS A 356 -4.94 -22.06 -1.42
N LEU A 357 -4.88 -20.97 -2.21
CA LEU A 357 -4.43 -21.00 -3.60
C LEU A 357 -2.94 -21.33 -3.70
N THR A 358 -2.14 -20.84 -2.75
CA THR A 358 -0.71 -21.17 -2.63
C THR A 358 -0.53 -22.64 -2.31
N ALA A 359 -1.31 -23.14 -1.35
CA ALA A 359 -1.30 -24.56 -1.00
C ALA A 359 -1.73 -25.45 -2.17
N GLU A 360 -2.73 -25.03 -2.96
CA GLU A 360 -3.19 -25.80 -4.12
C GLU A 360 -2.16 -25.81 -5.26
N ALA A 361 -1.51 -24.67 -5.55
CA ALA A 361 -0.44 -24.59 -6.53
C ALA A 361 0.73 -25.53 -6.18
N LEU A 362 1.09 -25.60 -4.89
CA LEU A 362 2.12 -26.53 -4.40
C LEU A 362 1.65 -27.99 -4.48
N ARG A 363 0.41 -28.28 -4.09
CA ARG A 363 -0.17 -29.63 -4.13
C ARG A 363 -0.16 -30.21 -5.54
N ARG A 364 -0.46 -29.40 -6.56
CA ARG A 364 -0.40 -29.80 -7.99
C ARG A 364 1.01 -30.18 -8.44
N GLN A 365 2.04 -29.64 -7.78
CA GLN A 365 3.44 -29.98 -7.98
C GLN A 365 3.92 -31.13 -7.08
N GLY A 366 3.04 -31.72 -6.26
CA GLY A 366 3.41 -32.75 -5.28
C GLY A 366 4.19 -32.20 -4.08
N LEU A 367 4.11 -30.90 -3.83
CA LEU A 367 4.85 -30.19 -2.77
C LEU A 367 3.90 -29.68 -1.68
N THR A 368 4.47 -29.38 -0.52
CA THR A 368 3.79 -28.71 0.60
C THR A 368 4.59 -27.51 1.07
N LEU A 369 3.99 -26.64 1.88
CA LEU A 369 4.68 -25.49 2.48
C LEU A 369 5.90 -25.90 3.34
N GLU A 370 5.89 -27.12 3.88
CA GLU A 370 6.96 -27.65 4.72
C GLU A 370 8.04 -28.39 3.92
N THR A 371 7.88 -28.49 2.60
CA THR A 371 8.88 -29.15 1.74
C THR A 371 10.15 -28.30 1.65
N VAL A 372 11.31 -28.92 1.85
CA VAL A 372 12.62 -28.32 1.57
C VAL A 372 13.02 -28.68 0.15
N VAL A 373 13.29 -27.67 -0.66
CA VAL A 373 13.57 -27.85 -2.09
C VAL A 373 15.07 -27.69 -2.39
N PRO A 374 15.64 -28.47 -3.33
CA PRO A 374 17.06 -28.41 -3.65
C PRO A 374 17.55 -27.01 -3.99
N ALA A 375 18.83 -26.74 -3.71
CA ALA A 375 19.44 -25.46 -4.03
C ALA A 375 19.32 -25.14 -5.53
N GLY A 376 18.83 -23.94 -5.85
CA GLY A 376 18.63 -23.48 -7.23
C GLY A 376 17.32 -23.95 -7.89
N ALA A 377 16.54 -24.82 -7.25
CA ALA A 377 15.24 -25.24 -7.78
C ALA A 377 14.23 -24.09 -7.67
N LYS A 378 13.65 -23.67 -8.80
CA LYS A 378 12.62 -22.62 -8.86
C LYS A 378 11.23 -23.24 -8.71
N ILE A 379 10.51 -22.87 -7.66
CA ILE A 379 9.17 -23.37 -7.38
C ILE A 379 8.16 -22.25 -7.49
N TYR A 380 7.17 -22.43 -8.35
CA TYR A 380 6.08 -21.48 -8.50
C TYR A 380 5.05 -21.72 -7.41
N VAL A 381 4.79 -20.69 -6.60
CA VAL A 381 3.84 -20.74 -5.47
C VAL A 381 2.49 -20.14 -5.86
N ARG A 382 2.38 -19.64 -7.11
CA ARG A 382 1.14 -19.21 -7.76
C ARG A 382 1.12 -19.70 -9.20
N GLU A 383 -0.07 -19.92 -9.74
CA GLU A 383 -0.25 -20.24 -11.16
C GLU A 383 -0.43 -18.99 -12.02
N ASN A 384 -0.97 -17.90 -11.45
CA ASN A 384 -1.21 -16.67 -12.16
C ASN A 384 0.01 -15.73 -12.09
N ALA A 385 0.41 -15.20 -13.24
CA ALA A 385 1.42 -14.15 -13.33
C ALA A 385 0.81 -12.77 -13.02
N ASN A 386 0.49 -12.53 -11.74
CA ASN A 386 -0.12 -11.30 -11.29
C ASN A 386 0.61 -10.71 -10.07
N LEU A 387 0.88 -9.40 -10.17
CA LEU A 387 1.52 -8.64 -9.10
C LEU A 387 0.69 -8.67 -7.82
N SER A 388 -0.65 -8.58 -7.94
CA SER A 388 -1.58 -8.63 -6.80
C SER A 388 -1.51 -9.93 -5.98
N THR A 389 -0.94 -11.01 -6.54
CA THR A 389 -0.77 -12.30 -5.88
C THR A 389 0.70 -12.61 -5.54
N GLY A 390 1.56 -11.58 -5.60
CA GLY A 390 2.97 -11.64 -5.22
C GLY A 390 3.93 -12.04 -6.33
N GLY A 391 3.46 -12.14 -7.58
CA GLY A 391 4.26 -12.43 -8.78
C GLY A 391 5.09 -11.26 -9.30
#